data_AF-A0A6L7LNS2-F1
#
_entry.id   AF-A0A6L7LNS2-F1
#
_cell.length_a   1.000
_cell.length_b   1.000
_cell.length_c   1.000
_cell.angle_alpha   90.00
_cell.angle_beta   90.00
_cell.angle_gamma   90.00
#
_symmetry.space_group_name_H-M   'P 1'
#
loop_
_entity.id
_entity.type
_entity.pdbx_description
1 polymer ?
#
loop_
_entity_poly.entity_id
_entity_poly.type
_entity_poly.pdbx_seq_one_letter_code
_entity_poly.pdbx_strand_id
1 'polypeptide(L)'
;MAGLDDALEAFHLSMVCFGGRLPSFFSSSWSARAPISRPDRLDAFMDQTSEAEQTFFNSQFMGKVTMMDKWFGRPLDKLDEMALWEDTMVIFATDHGHDMGERRAFGKQHPHFDSHANVPLMIWNPASPAPRRVSGLTRTVDLFATIIEAAGAKLTTANRHSRSLLPMVTSGAPSPRDAVLYGIFGQGVCATDGTWTILKSPEPDMPLYLCSTAICRPLIVDSPVDGRLSKPPNKPVDQGCFDPSVELPMWQIPITVDPRSDESFQFNRSEDPGQEENLWESHPEQRVRMLVLVRALLDGEGCPPAQLARLGLESLAA
;
A
#
# COMPACT_ATOMS: atom_id res chain seq x y z
N MET A 1 -7.75 -23.05 -48.17
CA MET A 1 -8.52 -22.19 -47.24
C MET A 1 -8.86 -23.03 -46.03
N ALA A 2 -7.93 -23.13 -45.09
CA ALA A 2 -8.22 -23.53 -43.72
C ALA A 2 -8.23 -22.23 -42.92
N GLY A 3 -9.34 -21.96 -42.24
CA GLY A 3 -9.51 -20.76 -41.42
C GLY A 3 -8.43 -20.71 -40.35
N LEU A 4 -7.72 -19.58 -40.32
CA LEU A 4 -7.21 -19.08 -39.06
C LEU A 4 -8.47 -18.69 -38.28
N ASP A 5 -8.96 -19.60 -37.44
CA ASP A 5 -9.85 -19.21 -36.36
C ASP A 5 -9.08 -18.15 -35.56
N ASP A 6 -9.63 -16.94 -35.53
CA ASP A 6 -9.17 -15.79 -34.76
C ASP A 6 -9.24 -16.11 -33.26
N ALA A 7 -8.33 -16.95 -32.77
CA ALA A 7 -8.01 -17.01 -31.35
C ALA A 7 -7.27 -15.72 -31.00
N LEU A 8 -8.03 -14.63 -30.80
CA LEU A 8 -7.54 -13.47 -30.09
C LEU A 8 -7.13 -13.96 -28.70
N GLU A 9 -5.82 -14.12 -28.48
CA GLU A 9 -5.28 -14.45 -27.18
C GLU A 9 -5.61 -13.31 -26.21
N ALA A 10 -6.27 -13.62 -25.10
CA ALA A 10 -6.48 -12.68 -24.02
C ALA A 10 -5.11 -12.17 -23.53
N PHE A 11 -4.91 -10.86 -23.51
CA PHE A 11 -3.66 -10.24 -23.09
C PHE A 11 -3.85 -9.42 -21.81
N HIS A 12 -2.79 -9.34 -20.99
CA HIS A 12 -2.72 -8.43 -19.85
C HIS A 12 -1.57 -7.46 -20.09
N LEU A 13 -1.88 -6.16 -20.16
CA LEU A 13 -0.89 -5.10 -20.26
C LEU A 13 -0.83 -4.31 -18.95
N SER A 14 0.32 -4.38 -18.27
CA SER A 14 0.60 -3.54 -17.11
C SER A 14 1.46 -2.35 -17.52
N MET A 15 0.94 -1.13 -17.33
CA MET A 15 1.67 0.11 -17.54
C MET A 15 1.98 0.78 -16.20
N VAL A 16 3.26 0.94 -15.90
CA VAL A 16 3.71 1.64 -14.69
C VAL A 16 4.20 3.03 -15.08
N CYS A 17 3.43 4.05 -14.72
CA CYS A 17 3.77 5.45 -14.99
C CYS A 17 4.64 6.01 -13.87
N PHE A 18 5.90 6.31 -14.17
CA PHE A 18 6.75 7.08 -13.26
C PHE A 18 6.67 8.56 -13.60
N GLY A 19 6.20 9.37 -12.65
CA GLY A 19 6.49 10.80 -12.68
C GLY A 19 8.01 10.97 -12.64
N GLY A 20 8.63 11.37 -13.75
CA GLY A 20 10.08 11.56 -13.82
C GLY A 20 10.63 12.46 -12.70
N ARG A 21 11.96 12.51 -12.57
CA ARG A 21 12.61 13.59 -11.81
C ARG A 21 11.99 14.90 -12.28
N LEU A 22 11.64 15.79 -11.33
CA LEU A 22 11.35 17.17 -11.71
C LEU A 22 12.51 17.60 -12.60
N PRO A 23 12.26 17.99 -13.86
CA PRO A 23 13.31 18.58 -14.65
C PRO A 23 13.87 19.76 -13.87
N SER A 24 15.18 19.89 -13.81
CA SER A 24 15.88 21.01 -13.19
C SER A 24 15.70 22.32 -13.98
N PHE A 25 14.52 22.57 -14.56
CA PHE A 25 14.25 23.67 -15.49
C PHE A 25 13.97 25.02 -14.82
N PHE A 26 14.03 25.12 -13.49
CA PHE A 26 13.92 26.39 -12.77
C PHE A 26 15.10 26.58 -11.82
N SER A 27 15.48 27.86 -11.65
CA SER A 27 16.78 28.36 -11.16
C SER A 27 17.42 27.56 -10.03
N SER A 28 18.75 27.53 -10.04
CA SER A 28 19.66 26.90 -9.08
C SER A 28 19.41 27.20 -7.59
N SER A 29 18.48 28.10 -7.24
CA SER A 29 18.06 28.38 -5.87
C SER A 29 16.94 27.44 -5.36
N TRP A 30 16.21 26.74 -6.23
CA TRP A 30 14.98 26.00 -5.87
C TRP A 30 15.04 24.50 -6.12
N SER A 31 16.25 23.95 -6.29
CA SER A 31 16.47 22.49 -6.42
C SER A 31 16.42 21.75 -5.08
N ALA A 32 15.61 22.23 -4.13
CA ALA A 32 15.49 21.63 -2.82
C ALA A 32 14.44 20.51 -2.87
N ARG A 33 14.92 19.28 -3.05
CA ARG A 33 14.10 18.10 -2.74
C ARG A 33 13.97 18.03 -1.21
N ALA A 34 12.74 17.95 -0.70
CA ALA A 34 12.53 17.64 0.71
C ALA A 34 13.35 16.39 1.07
N PRO A 35 14.13 16.38 2.17
CA PRO A 35 15.01 15.28 2.53
C PRO A 35 14.21 14.12 3.16
N ILE A 36 13.31 13.53 2.38
CA ILE A 36 12.32 12.51 2.78
C ILE A 36 12.90 11.24 3.42
N SER A 37 14.21 11.01 3.31
CA SER A 37 14.90 9.86 3.88
C SER A 37 15.66 10.17 5.18
N ARG A 38 15.57 11.42 5.68
CA ARG A 38 16.32 11.93 6.82
C ARG A 38 15.40 12.78 7.71
N PRO A 39 14.74 12.19 8.71
CA PRO A 39 13.77 12.90 9.57
C PRO A 39 14.34 14.18 10.18
N ASP A 40 15.58 14.10 10.69
CA ASP A 40 16.35 15.22 11.25
C ASP A 40 16.45 16.42 10.29
N ARG A 41 16.62 16.14 9.00
CA ARG A 41 16.72 17.17 7.97
C ARG A 41 15.35 17.61 7.46
N LEU A 42 14.36 16.73 7.52
CA LEU A 42 12.99 17.03 7.09
C LEU A 42 12.37 18.05 8.03
N ASP A 43 12.52 17.88 9.35
CA ASP A 43 12.03 18.85 10.33
C ASP A 43 12.65 20.22 10.13
N ALA A 44 13.98 20.28 10.02
CA ALA A 44 14.70 21.53 9.77
C ALA A 44 14.31 22.17 8.43
N PHE A 45 14.00 21.37 7.41
CA PHE A 45 13.48 21.84 6.13
C PHE A 45 12.08 22.44 6.29
N MET A 46 11.18 21.77 7.02
CA MET A 46 9.83 22.26 7.28
C MET A 46 9.82 23.56 8.10
N ASP A 47 10.73 23.71 9.07
CA ASP A 47 10.87 24.94 9.86
C ASP A 47 11.27 26.16 9.02
N GLN A 48 11.97 25.92 7.91
CA GLN A 48 12.45 26.97 7.01
C GLN A 48 11.54 27.19 5.80
N THR A 49 10.54 26.32 5.60
CA THR A 49 9.65 26.38 4.43
C THR A 49 8.52 27.38 4.69
N SER A 50 8.51 28.46 3.92
CA SER A 50 7.44 29.44 3.89
C SER A 50 6.18 28.90 3.18
N GLU A 51 5.04 29.54 3.44
CA GLU A 51 3.77 29.22 2.77
C GLU A 51 3.85 29.34 1.24
N ALA A 52 4.63 30.31 0.74
CA ALA A 52 4.85 30.50 -0.70
C ALA A 52 5.63 29.33 -1.31
N GLU A 53 6.65 28.82 -0.61
CA GLU A 53 7.42 27.65 -1.04
C GLU A 53 6.56 26.38 -0.98
N GLN A 54 5.76 26.23 0.07
CA GLN A 54 4.81 25.14 0.22
C GLN A 54 3.79 25.10 -0.93
N THR A 55 3.24 26.27 -1.28
CA THR A 55 2.34 26.44 -2.43
C THR A 55 3.06 26.09 -3.74
N PHE A 56 4.32 26.51 -3.88
CA PHE A 56 5.12 26.16 -5.04
C PHE A 56 5.31 24.64 -5.16
N PHE A 57 5.69 23.93 -4.10
CA PHE A 57 5.82 22.46 -4.13
C PHE A 57 4.51 21.77 -4.54
N ASN A 58 3.38 22.22 -3.99
CA ASN A 58 2.05 21.71 -4.36
C ASN A 58 1.76 21.93 -5.84
N SER A 59 2.08 23.11 -6.38
CA SER A 59 1.93 23.39 -7.82
C SER A 59 2.76 22.47 -8.70
N GLN A 60 3.99 22.12 -8.27
CA GLN A 60 4.86 21.21 -9.02
C GLN A 60 4.30 19.78 -9.03
N PHE A 61 3.74 19.32 -7.90
CA PHE A 61 3.08 18.02 -7.82
C PHE A 61 1.84 17.98 -8.71
N MET A 62 0.98 19.01 -8.66
CA MET A 62 -0.19 19.14 -9.55
C MET A 62 0.22 19.17 -11.03
N GLY A 63 1.31 19.86 -11.39
CA GLY A 63 1.85 19.84 -12.74
C GLY A 63 2.22 18.43 -13.23
N LYS A 64 2.75 17.58 -12.33
CA LYS A 64 3.00 16.16 -12.65
C LYS A 64 1.72 15.36 -12.82
N VAL A 65 0.72 15.57 -11.97
CA VAL A 65 -0.58 14.92 -12.10
C VAL A 65 -1.22 15.26 -13.45
N THR A 66 -1.24 16.54 -13.84
CA THR A 66 -1.73 16.98 -15.16
C THR A 66 -0.96 16.36 -16.33
N MET A 67 0.36 16.25 -16.20
CA MET A 67 1.18 15.57 -17.21
C MET A 67 0.82 14.08 -17.31
N MET A 68 0.67 13.40 -16.17
CA MET A 68 0.31 11.98 -16.12
C MET A 68 -1.07 11.74 -16.73
N ASP A 69 -2.06 12.56 -16.40
CA ASP A 69 -3.41 12.51 -16.98
C ASP A 69 -3.37 12.61 -18.51
N LYS A 70 -2.64 13.61 -19.04
CA LYS A 70 -2.46 13.78 -20.50
C LYS A 70 -1.85 12.56 -21.18
N TRP A 71 -0.84 11.94 -20.56
CA TRP A 71 -0.19 10.75 -21.15
C TRP A 71 -1.00 9.48 -20.93
N PHE A 72 -1.78 9.39 -19.85
CA PHE A 72 -2.72 8.31 -19.60
C PHE A 72 -3.87 8.33 -20.61
N GLY A 73 -4.26 9.50 -21.13
CA GLY A 73 -5.21 9.59 -22.24
C GLY A 73 -4.72 8.88 -23.52
N ARG A 74 -3.41 8.82 -23.78
CA ARG A 74 -2.87 8.21 -25.01
C ARG A 74 -3.22 6.73 -25.22
N PRO A 75 -3.04 5.83 -24.24
CA PRO A 75 -3.50 4.46 -24.39
C PRO A 75 -5.04 4.36 -24.46
N LEU A 76 -5.79 5.27 -23.81
CA LEU A 76 -7.26 5.28 -23.93
C LEU A 76 -7.72 5.68 -25.34
N ASP A 77 -7.08 6.69 -25.94
CA ASP A 77 -7.29 7.07 -27.35
C ASP A 77 -7.06 5.87 -28.28
N LYS A 78 -6.09 4.99 -27.96
CA LYS A 78 -5.85 3.76 -28.73
C LYS A 78 -6.94 2.71 -28.56
N LEU A 79 -7.54 2.60 -27.38
CA LEU A 79 -8.73 1.75 -27.19
C LEU A 79 -9.91 2.25 -28.04
N ASP A 80 -10.07 3.58 -28.17
CA ASP A 80 -11.07 4.19 -29.06
C ASP A 80 -10.78 3.90 -30.54
N GLU A 81 -9.56 4.21 -31.00
CA GLU A 81 -9.15 4.01 -32.40
C GLU A 81 -9.27 2.54 -32.86
N MET A 82 -9.05 1.60 -31.94
CA MET A 82 -9.06 0.16 -32.22
C MET A 82 -10.40 -0.52 -31.87
N ALA A 83 -11.40 0.24 -31.39
CA ALA A 83 -12.70 -0.28 -30.94
C ALA A 83 -12.59 -1.41 -29.89
N LEU A 84 -11.67 -1.28 -28.93
CA LEU A 84 -11.37 -2.33 -27.95
C LEU A 84 -12.19 -2.24 -26.65
N TRP A 85 -13.01 -1.21 -26.49
CA TRP A 85 -13.86 -1.03 -25.30
C TRP A 85 -14.99 -2.04 -25.17
N GLU A 86 -15.25 -2.92 -26.13
CA GLU A 86 -16.27 -3.96 -25.94
C GLU A 86 -15.72 -5.21 -25.22
N ASP A 87 -14.39 -5.39 -25.19
CA ASP A 87 -13.73 -6.62 -24.73
C ASP A 87 -12.52 -6.37 -23.81
N THR A 88 -12.21 -5.11 -23.49
CA THR A 88 -11.13 -4.78 -22.55
C THR A 88 -11.67 -4.64 -21.13
N MET A 89 -10.85 -4.77 -20.09
CA MET A 89 -11.15 -4.21 -18.76
C MET A 89 -10.00 -3.26 -18.41
N VAL A 90 -10.31 -2.05 -17.98
CA VAL A 90 -9.29 -1.02 -17.65
C VAL A 90 -9.32 -0.76 -16.16
N ILE A 91 -8.18 -1.00 -15.50
CA ILE A 91 -7.98 -0.73 -14.08
C ILE A 91 -6.96 0.39 -13.96
N PHE A 92 -7.33 1.48 -13.29
CA PHE A 92 -6.44 2.54 -12.86
C PHE A 92 -6.30 2.49 -11.34
N ALA A 93 -5.06 2.44 -10.86
CA ALA A 93 -4.74 2.48 -9.44
C ALA A 93 -3.38 3.17 -9.22
N THR A 94 -3.07 3.51 -7.97
CA THR A 94 -1.71 3.89 -7.54
C THR A 94 -1.22 2.93 -6.46
N ASP A 95 0.10 2.79 -6.33
CA ASP A 95 0.75 1.92 -5.35
C ASP A 95 0.70 2.51 -3.94
N HIS A 96 0.80 3.84 -3.85
CA HIS A 96 0.64 4.61 -2.62
C HIS A 96 0.29 6.08 -2.93
N GLY A 97 -0.12 6.83 -1.90
CA GLY A 97 -0.26 8.27 -1.94
C GLY A 97 1.05 9.03 -1.69
N HIS A 98 0.96 10.34 -1.46
CA HIS A 98 2.13 11.21 -1.28
C HIS A 98 1.79 12.39 -0.38
N ASP A 99 2.47 12.52 0.75
CA ASP A 99 2.40 13.71 1.59
C ASP A 99 3.20 14.84 0.93
N MET A 100 2.63 16.03 0.96
CA MET A 100 3.16 17.25 0.37
C MET A 100 3.34 18.34 1.43
N GLY A 101 3.48 18.02 2.71
CA GLY A 101 3.68 18.96 3.81
C GLY A 101 2.65 18.80 4.92
N GLU A 102 1.56 18.06 4.68
CA GLU A 102 0.58 17.69 5.70
C GLU A 102 1.27 16.99 6.86
N ARG A 103 0.89 17.34 8.10
CA ARG A 103 1.53 16.81 9.33
C ARG A 103 3.06 16.92 9.31
N ARG A 104 3.59 17.93 8.61
CA ARG A 104 5.04 18.19 8.44
C ARG A 104 5.79 17.06 7.74
N ALA A 105 5.09 16.25 6.95
CA ALA A 105 5.64 15.12 6.23
C ALA A 105 5.71 15.40 4.71
N PHE A 106 6.72 14.84 4.04
CA PHE A 106 6.81 14.82 2.58
C PHE A 106 7.11 13.41 2.08
N GLY A 107 6.54 13.04 0.94
CA GLY A 107 6.79 11.75 0.30
C GLY A 107 5.94 10.62 0.88
N LYS A 108 6.59 9.54 1.29
CA LYS A 108 5.93 8.35 1.86
C LYS A 108 6.45 8.08 3.27
N GLN A 109 6.00 8.94 4.19
CA GLN A 109 6.40 8.86 5.58
C GLN A 109 5.61 7.79 6.34
N HIS A 110 6.08 7.50 7.55
CA HIS A 110 5.33 6.72 8.52
C HIS A 110 4.97 7.67 9.66
N PRO A 111 3.81 7.50 10.31
CA PRO A 111 2.83 6.42 10.15
C PRO A 111 2.06 6.43 8.81
N HIS A 112 1.39 5.33 8.46
CA HIS A 112 0.59 5.24 7.22
C HIS A 112 -0.80 5.84 7.38
N PHE A 113 -0.89 7.16 7.20
CA PHE A 113 -2.15 7.88 7.12
C PHE A 113 -2.93 7.56 5.83
N ASP A 114 -4.20 7.95 5.80
CA ASP A 114 -5.10 7.84 4.65
C ASP A 114 -4.54 8.59 3.44
N SER A 115 -3.78 9.67 3.62
CA SER A 115 -3.05 10.36 2.54
C SER A 115 -2.06 9.45 1.79
N HIS A 116 -1.63 8.34 2.40
CA HIS A 116 -0.78 7.31 1.80
C HIS A 116 -1.55 6.05 1.40
N ALA A 117 -2.49 5.61 2.23
CA ALA A 117 -3.11 4.29 2.12
C ALA A 117 -4.45 4.30 1.38
N ASN A 118 -5.19 5.41 1.43
CA ASN A 118 -6.49 5.54 0.76
C ASN A 118 -6.29 6.05 -0.68
N VAL A 119 -5.93 5.12 -1.54
CA VAL A 119 -5.49 5.40 -2.91
C VAL A 119 -6.63 5.38 -3.93
N PRO A 120 -6.55 6.18 -5.01
CA PRO A 120 -7.47 6.07 -6.13
C PRO A 120 -7.52 4.67 -6.73
N LEU A 121 -8.73 4.16 -6.96
CA LEU A 121 -9.02 2.97 -7.73
C LEU A 121 -10.22 3.25 -8.65
N MET A 122 -10.02 3.09 -9.96
CA MET A 122 -11.08 3.17 -10.95
C MET A 122 -11.03 1.91 -11.82
N ILE A 123 -12.19 1.29 -12.04
CA ILE A 123 -12.31 0.10 -12.87
C ILE A 123 -13.41 0.34 -13.89
N TRP A 124 -13.05 0.32 -15.16
CA TRP A 124 -14.00 0.24 -16.26
C TRP A 124 -14.09 -1.21 -16.73
N ASN A 125 -15.31 -1.70 -16.90
CA ASN A 125 -15.60 -3.06 -17.37
C ASN A 125 -16.81 -3.02 -18.32
N PRO A 126 -16.75 -3.69 -19.49
CA PRO A 126 -17.78 -3.62 -20.53
C PRO A 126 -19.11 -4.21 -20.06
N ALA A 127 -19.10 -5.13 -19.10
CA ALA A 127 -20.32 -5.66 -18.48
C ALA A 127 -21.05 -4.63 -17.58
N SER A 128 -20.39 -3.51 -17.24
CA SER A 128 -20.97 -2.45 -16.43
C SER A 128 -20.49 -1.06 -16.90
N PRO A 129 -20.97 -0.59 -18.08
CA PRO A 129 -20.46 0.62 -18.71
C PRO A 129 -20.92 1.92 -18.04
N ALA A 130 -21.97 1.87 -17.21
CA ALA A 130 -22.50 3.05 -16.54
C ALA A 130 -21.59 3.47 -15.36
N PRO A 131 -21.16 4.75 -15.28
CA PRO A 131 -20.32 5.22 -14.19
C PRO A 131 -21.10 5.19 -12.87
N ARG A 132 -20.45 4.71 -11.82
CA ARG A 132 -20.97 4.76 -10.45
C ARG A 132 -19.84 4.85 -9.44
N ARG A 133 -20.17 5.37 -8.25
CA ARG A 133 -19.31 5.24 -7.07
C ARG A 133 -19.73 4.00 -6.30
N VAL A 134 -18.78 3.16 -5.96
CA VAL A 134 -18.99 1.99 -5.10
C VAL A 134 -18.31 2.25 -3.77
N SER A 135 -19.03 2.06 -2.68
CA SER A 135 -18.50 2.17 -1.32
C SER A 135 -18.07 0.79 -0.81
N GLY A 136 -17.14 0.79 0.15
CA GLY A 136 -16.63 -0.41 0.80
C GLY A 136 -15.11 -0.46 0.78
N LEU A 137 -14.54 -1.16 1.75
CA LEU A 137 -13.09 -1.28 1.88
C LEU A 137 -12.53 -2.23 0.83
N THR A 138 -11.42 -1.88 0.22
CA THR A 138 -10.70 -2.74 -0.72
C THR A 138 -9.21 -2.66 -0.44
N ARG A 139 -8.44 -3.62 -0.96
CA ARG A 139 -6.98 -3.55 -0.93
C ARG A 139 -6.44 -3.65 -2.35
N THR A 140 -5.32 -3.01 -2.65
CA THR A 140 -4.69 -3.16 -3.98
C THR A 140 -4.35 -4.62 -4.31
N VAL A 141 -4.09 -5.47 -3.28
CA VAL A 141 -3.89 -6.92 -3.46
C VAL A 141 -5.13 -7.65 -4.01
N ASP A 142 -6.33 -7.07 -3.87
CA ASP A 142 -7.59 -7.62 -4.39
C ASP A 142 -7.68 -7.57 -5.92
N LEU A 143 -6.86 -6.73 -6.55
CA LEU A 143 -6.75 -6.67 -8.01
C LEU A 143 -6.26 -8.00 -8.60
N PHE A 144 -5.46 -8.76 -7.87
CA PHE A 144 -4.98 -10.07 -8.33
C PHE A 144 -6.14 -11.04 -8.61
N ALA A 145 -6.98 -11.33 -7.62
CA ALA A 145 -8.16 -12.18 -7.81
C ALA A 145 -9.16 -11.56 -8.79
N THR A 146 -9.30 -10.23 -8.78
CA THR A 146 -10.20 -9.52 -9.71
C THR A 146 -9.80 -9.75 -11.18
N ILE A 147 -8.51 -9.65 -11.50
CA ILE A 147 -7.99 -9.86 -12.86
C ILE A 147 -8.12 -11.33 -13.27
N ILE A 148 -7.80 -12.28 -12.38
CA ILE A 148 -7.92 -13.71 -12.65
C ILE A 148 -9.37 -14.09 -12.94
N GLU A 149 -10.31 -13.63 -12.10
CA GLU A 149 -11.75 -13.90 -12.30
C GLU A 149 -12.28 -13.22 -13.58
N ALA A 150 -11.89 -11.97 -13.83
CA ALA A 150 -12.29 -11.25 -15.04
C ALA A 150 -11.79 -11.92 -16.33
N ALA A 151 -10.63 -12.57 -16.28
CA ALA A 151 -10.09 -13.37 -17.39
C ALA A 151 -10.80 -14.74 -17.56
N GLY A 152 -11.84 -15.04 -16.76
CA GLY A 152 -12.53 -16.33 -16.78
C GLY A 152 -11.74 -17.49 -16.17
N ALA A 153 -10.61 -17.20 -15.53
CA ALA A 153 -9.77 -18.21 -14.89
C ALA A 153 -10.28 -18.51 -13.47
N LYS A 154 -10.01 -19.74 -13.01
CA LYS A 154 -10.42 -20.17 -11.67
C LYS A 154 -9.46 -19.63 -10.62
N LEU A 155 -10.01 -19.02 -9.57
CA LEU A 155 -9.24 -18.67 -8.37
C LEU A 155 -8.71 -19.94 -7.69
N THR A 156 -7.42 -19.93 -7.37
CA THR A 156 -6.73 -21.01 -6.65
C THR A 156 -6.31 -20.55 -5.25
N THR A 157 -5.75 -21.45 -4.46
CA THR A 157 -5.17 -21.16 -3.12
C THR A 157 -4.09 -20.08 -3.15
N ALA A 158 -3.45 -19.82 -4.29
CA ALA A 158 -2.52 -18.71 -4.48
C ALA A 158 -3.17 -17.33 -4.26
N ASN A 159 -4.51 -17.23 -4.31
CA ASN A 159 -5.27 -16.01 -4.05
C ASN A 159 -5.59 -15.80 -2.56
N ARG A 160 -4.96 -16.53 -1.64
CA ARG A 160 -5.28 -16.50 -0.19
C ARG A 160 -5.54 -15.09 0.35
N HIS A 161 -4.65 -14.14 0.04
CA HIS A 161 -4.69 -12.75 0.50
C HIS A 161 -5.54 -11.83 -0.39
N SER A 162 -6.06 -12.32 -1.51
CA SER A 162 -6.83 -11.53 -2.48
C SER A 162 -8.30 -11.92 -2.44
N ARG A 163 -9.20 -10.95 -2.56
CA ARG A 163 -10.64 -11.17 -2.71
C ARG A 163 -11.09 -10.40 -3.93
N SER A 164 -11.75 -11.06 -4.87
CA SER A 164 -12.14 -10.41 -6.11
C SER A 164 -13.13 -9.28 -5.87
N LEU A 165 -12.89 -8.14 -6.51
CA LEU A 165 -13.77 -6.98 -6.56
C LEU A 165 -14.74 -7.05 -7.74
N LEU A 166 -14.60 -8.04 -8.62
CA LEU A 166 -15.41 -8.14 -9.84
C LEU A 166 -16.92 -8.08 -9.56
N PRO A 167 -17.48 -8.74 -8.52
CA PRO A 167 -18.90 -8.60 -8.18
C PRO A 167 -19.30 -7.17 -7.77
N MET A 168 -18.40 -6.41 -7.15
CA MET A 168 -18.63 -4.99 -6.86
C MET A 168 -18.72 -4.18 -8.17
N VAL A 169 -17.89 -4.53 -9.15
CA VAL A 169 -17.80 -3.86 -10.47
C VAL A 169 -18.93 -4.24 -11.42
N THR A 170 -19.41 -5.48 -11.42
CA THR A 170 -20.42 -5.93 -12.41
C THR A 170 -21.85 -5.86 -11.87
N SER A 171 -22.07 -6.16 -10.59
CA SER A 171 -23.42 -6.21 -10.01
C SER A 171 -23.65 -5.22 -8.85
N GLY A 172 -22.64 -4.44 -8.46
CA GLY A 172 -22.75 -3.52 -7.31
C GLY A 172 -22.87 -4.26 -5.97
N ALA A 173 -22.30 -5.46 -5.87
CA ALA A 173 -22.27 -6.20 -4.62
C ALA A 173 -21.50 -5.41 -3.53
N PRO A 174 -21.80 -5.64 -2.24
CA PRO A 174 -21.01 -5.09 -1.15
C PRO A 174 -19.53 -5.51 -1.25
N SER A 175 -18.67 -4.76 -0.58
CA SER A 175 -17.26 -5.17 -0.46
C SER A 175 -17.13 -6.56 0.16
N PRO A 176 -16.17 -7.39 -0.30
CA PRO A 176 -15.83 -8.64 0.36
C PRO A 176 -15.07 -8.44 1.69
N ARG A 177 -14.89 -7.19 2.16
CA ARG A 177 -14.10 -6.85 3.34
C ARG A 177 -14.84 -5.85 4.24
N ASP A 178 -15.05 -6.25 5.49
CA ASP A 178 -15.52 -5.37 6.56
C ASP A 178 -14.36 -4.59 7.22
N ALA A 179 -13.13 -5.10 7.07
CA ALA A 179 -11.92 -4.45 7.55
C ALA A 179 -10.69 -4.81 6.69
N VAL A 180 -9.65 -3.98 6.73
CA VAL A 180 -8.42 -4.18 5.96
C VAL A 180 -7.18 -4.00 6.81
N LEU A 181 -6.17 -4.84 6.56
CA LEU A 181 -4.79 -4.65 7.00
C LEU A 181 -3.96 -3.98 5.90
N TYR A 182 -3.07 -3.09 6.32
CA TYR A 182 -2.07 -2.45 5.47
C TYR A 182 -0.84 -2.04 6.29
N GLY A 183 0.27 -1.76 5.61
CA GLY A 183 1.51 -1.34 6.27
C GLY A 183 2.74 -1.77 5.51
N ILE A 184 3.91 -1.60 6.14
CA ILE A 184 5.20 -1.99 5.60
C ILE A 184 5.86 -2.98 6.54
N PHE A 185 6.43 -4.04 5.95
CA PHE A 185 7.11 -5.08 6.70
C PHE A 185 8.22 -4.52 7.61
N GLY A 186 8.23 -4.97 8.86
CA GLY A 186 9.18 -4.57 9.90
C GLY A 186 8.84 -3.27 10.64
N GLN A 187 7.87 -2.51 10.13
CA GLN A 187 7.32 -1.31 10.76
C GLN A 187 6.08 -1.68 11.61
N GLY A 188 5.26 -0.69 11.97
CA GLY A 188 3.95 -0.93 12.59
C GLY A 188 2.93 -1.54 11.62
N VAL A 189 1.89 -2.16 12.17
CA VAL A 189 0.73 -2.68 11.42
C VAL A 189 -0.42 -1.70 11.50
N CYS A 190 -1.13 -1.50 10.38
CA CYS A 190 -2.31 -0.64 10.33
C CYS A 190 -3.55 -1.48 10.03
N ALA A 191 -4.68 -1.12 10.64
CA ALA A 191 -5.98 -1.69 10.32
C ALA A 191 -7.08 -0.62 10.31
N THR A 192 -8.08 -0.80 9.45
CA THR A 192 -9.30 0.01 9.47
C THR A 192 -10.53 -0.82 9.18
N ASP A 193 -11.64 -0.49 9.85
CA ASP A 193 -12.99 -0.99 9.58
C ASP A 193 -13.85 0.03 8.78
N GLY A 194 -13.22 1.08 8.27
CA GLY A 194 -13.88 2.14 7.51
C GLY A 194 -14.28 3.35 8.35
N THR A 195 -14.55 3.16 9.65
CA THR A 195 -14.83 4.28 10.57
C THR A 195 -13.62 4.59 11.43
N TRP A 196 -12.98 3.57 11.99
CA TRP A 196 -11.81 3.72 12.83
C TRP A 196 -10.57 3.18 12.13
N THR A 197 -9.44 3.82 12.39
CA THR A 197 -8.12 3.36 11.96
C THR A 197 -7.21 3.26 13.16
N ILE A 198 -6.42 2.19 13.23
CA ILE A 198 -5.38 1.99 14.23
C ILE A 198 -4.04 1.72 13.55
N LEU A 199 -2.97 2.24 14.14
CA LEU A 199 -1.59 1.98 13.76
C LEU A 199 -0.86 1.48 15.00
N LYS A 200 -0.60 0.17 15.04
CA LYS A 200 0.11 -0.46 16.15
C LYS A 200 1.59 -0.55 15.82
N SER A 201 2.39 0.23 16.52
CA SER A 201 3.85 0.14 16.46
C SER A 201 4.35 -1.11 17.19
N PRO A 202 5.51 -1.65 16.78
CA PRO A 202 6.09 -2.80 17.45
C PRO A 202 6.51 -2.45 18.89
N GLU A 203 6.48 -3.45 19.76
CA GLU A 203 7.04 -3.33 21.11
C GLU A 203 8.57 -3.11 21.05
N PRO A 204 9.13 -2.28 21.96
CA PRO A 204 10.57 -2.04 22.03
C PRO A 204 11.37 -3.34 22.16
N ASP A 205 12.53 -3.38 21.51
CA ASP A 205 13.51 -4.49 21.57
C ASP A 205 13.01 -5.88 21.16
N MET A 206 11.77 -6.00 20.65
CA MET A 206 11.24 -7.28 20.17
C MET A 206 11.87 -7.69 18.83
N PRO A 207 12.28 -8.96 18.67
CA PRO A 207 12.98 -9.40 17.46
C PRO A 207 12.05 -9.38 16.24
N LEU A 208 12.64 -9.12 15.07
CA LEU A 208 11.97 -9.21 13.77
C LEU A 208 12.65 -10.31 12.93
N TYR A 209 11.83 -11.10 12.26
CA TYR A 209 12.30 -12.20 11.43
C TYR A 209 11.79 -12.07 9.99
N LEU A 210 12.69 -12.31 9.04
CA LEU A 210 12.34 -12.59 7.66
C LEU A 210 12.21 -14.10 7.50
N CYS A 211 11.01 -14.58 7.18
CA CYS A 211 10.75 -15.97 6.82
C CYS A 211 10.78 -16.08 5.29
N SER A 212 11.73 -16.82 4.72
CA SER A 212 11.90 -16.89 3.27
C SER A 212 12.45 -18.23 2.80
N THR A 213 11.99 -18.69 1.63
CA THR A 213 12.54 -19.89 0.95
C THR A 213 13.94 -19.66 0.39
N ALA A 214 14.39 -18.41 0.33
CA ALA A 214 15.73 -18.01 -0.09
C ALA A 214 16.41 -17.15 0.99
N ILE A 215 17.71 -17.33 1.17
CA ILE A 215 18.53 -16.40 1.96
C ILE A 215 18.77 -15.17 1.09
N CYS A 216 17.93 -14.15 1.28
CA CYS A 216 17.98 -12.90 0.54
C CYS A 216 18.21 -11.70 1.47
N ARG A 217 18.70 -10.60 0.89
CA ARG A 217 18.74 -9.30 1.58
C ARG A 217 17.44 -8.55 1.30
N PRO A 218 16.63 -8.20 2.32
CA PRO A 218 15.42 -7.43 2.07
C PRO A 218 15.78 -5.99 1.66
N LEU A 219 15.18 -5.53 0.56
CA LEU A 219 15.40 -4.19 -0.02
C LEU A 219 15.05 -3.04 0.94
N ILE A 220 14.22 -3.30 1.97
CA ILE A 220 13.81 -2.32 2.99
C ILE A 220 14.95 -2.03 3.99
N VAL A 221 15.91 -2.95 4.15
CA VAL A 221 17.05 -2.83 5.08
C VAL A 221 18.26 -2.15 4.41
N ASP A 222 18.34 -2.17 3.07
CA ASP A 222 19.42 -1.58 2.27
C ASP A 222 18.90 -0.40 1.44
N SER A 223 19.14 0.84 1.90
CA SER A 223 18.91 2.03 1.08
C SER A 223 20.27 2.60 0.60
N PRO A 224 20.52 2.66 -0.72
CA PRO A 224 21.75 3.28 -1.24
C PRO A 224 21.89 4.76 -0.86
N VAL A 225 20.79 5.39 -0.45
CA VAL A 225 20.71 6.82 -0.11
C VAL A 225 21.19 7.10 1.32
N ASP A 226 21.19 6.09 2.21
CA ASP A 226 21.59 6.23 3.62
C ASP A 226 22.90 5.51 3.98
N GLY A 227 23.59 4.92 3.01
CA GLY A 227 24.93 4.33 3.20
C GLY A 227 24.93 2.92 3.82
N ARG A 228 23.79 2.23 3.89
CA ARG A 228 23.65 0.89 4.49
C ARG A 228 24.23 -0.28 3.67
N LEU A 229 24.81 -0.03 2.50
CA LEU A 229 25.33 -1.04 1.58
C LEU A 229 26.44 -1.92 2.19
N SER A 230 26.38 -3.24 1.92
CA SER A 230 27.48 -4.25 2.01
C SER A 230 27.51 -5.22 3.20
N LYS A 231 26.51 -5.25 4.10
CA LYS A 231 26.50 -6.25 5.20
C LYS A 231 26.01 -7.63 4.71
N PRO A 232 26.67 -8.76 5.03
CA PRO A 232 26.14 -10.09 4.71
C PRO A 232 24.79 -10.31 5.40
N PRO A 233 23.86 -11.08 4.81
CA PRO A 233 22.62 -11.45 5.50
C PRO A 233 22.94 -12.20 6.79
N ASN A 234 22.10 -12.03 7.80
CA ASN A 234 22.24 -12.75 9.06
C ASN A 234 22.09 -14.26 8.86
N LYS A 235 22.71 -15.05 9.74
CA LYS A 235 22.53 -16.50 9.75
C LYS A 235 21.07 -16.82 10.14
N PRO A 236 20.40 -17.76 9.43
CA PRO A 236 19.12 -18.28 9.89
C PRO A 236 19.23 -18.82 11.32
N VAL A 237 18.21 -18.58 12.14
CA VAL A 237 18.12 -19.10 13.50
C VAL A 237 17.18 -20.30 13.63
N ASP A 238 16.29 -20.46 12.65
CA ASP A 238 15.33 -21.57 12.60
C ASP A 238 14.95 -21.89 11.14
N GLN A 239 14.31 -23.05 10.93
CA GLN A 239 13.77 -23.47 9.64
C GLN A 239 12.40 -24.16 9.81
N GLY A 240 11.44 -23.85 8.95
CA GLY A 240 10.10 -24.43 9.06
C GLY A 240 9.07 -23.81 8.12
N CYS A 241 7.81 -24.21 8.26
CA CYS A 241 6.69 -23.67 7.50
C CYS A 241 5.98 -22.57 8.32
N PHE A 242 6.54 -21.37 8.30
CA PHE A 242 6.02 -20.22 9.06
C PHE A 242 4.86 -19.48 8.38
N ASP A 243 4.66 -19.72 7.09
CA ASP A 243 3.59 -19.15 6.27
C ASP A 243 2.78 -20.32 5.72
N PRO A 244 1.51 -20.47 6.13
CA PRO A 244 0.66 -21.57 5.69
C PRO A 244 0.31 -21.54 4.19
N SER A 245 0.67 -20.49 3.45
CA SER A 245 0.54 -20.41 1.99
C SER A 245 1.75 -20.93 1.23
N VAL A 246 2.89 -21.15 1.91
CA VAL A 246 4.13 -21.60 1.30
C VAL A 246 4.38 -23.07 1.65
N GLU A 247 4.30 -23.96 0.65
CA GLU A 247 4.48 -25.41 0.83
C GLU A 247 5.95 -25.81 1.09
N LEU A 248 6.89 -24.90 0.85
CA LEU A 248 8.32 -25.13 1.00
C LEU A 248 8.81 -24.68 2.38
N PRO A 249 9.80 -25.38 2.97
CA PRO A 249 10.43 -24.92 4.19
C PRO A 249 11.11 -23.57 3.97
N MET A 250 10.98 -22.69 4.95
CA MET A 250 11.55 -21.36 4.96
C MET A 250 12.61 -21.23 6.04
N TRP A 251 13.61 -20.40 5.77
CA TRP A 251 14.60 -19.95 6.72
C TRP A 251 14.03 -18.79 7.53
N GLN A 252 14.09 -18.87 8.86
CA GLN A 252 13.81 -17.76 9.74
C GLN A 252 15.10 -16.99 10.00
N ILE A 253 15.22 -15.79 9.42
CA ILE A 253 16.43 -14.98 9.45
C ILE A 253 16.15 -13.77 10.34
N PRO A 254 16.91 -13.54 11.42
CA PRO A 254 16.73 -12.34 12.23
C PRO A 254 17.16 -11.13 11.41
N ILE A 255 16.37 -10.07 11.44
CA ILE A 255 16.69 -8.81 10.76
C ILE A 255 16.44 -7.63 11.69
N THR A 256 17.09 -6.51 11.42
CA THR A 256 16.88 -5.28 12.15
C THR A 256 16.30 -4.24 11.20
N VAL A 257 15.13 -3.74 11.55
CA VAL A 257 14.49 -2.60 10.91
C VAL A 257 14.20 -1.61 12.02
N ASP A 258 14.83 -0.45 11.97
CA ASP A 258 14.49 0.65 12.87
C ASP A 258 13.06 1.09 12.55
N PRO A 259 12.11 0.94 13.48
CA PRO A 259 10.76 1.44 13.25
C PRO A 259 10.84 2.96 13.13
N ARG A 260 10.14 3.51 12.14
CA ARG A 260 10.10 4.97 11.91
C ARG A 260 9.27 5.71 12.97
N SER A 261 8.50 4.98 13.76
CA SER A 261 7.75 5.47 14.92
C SER A 261 7.63 4.33 15.93
N ASP A 262 7.81 4.66 17.20
CA ASP A 262 7.55 3.83 18.39
C ASP A 262 6.16 4.11 18.99
N GLU A 263 5.58 5.27 18.70
CA GLU A 263 4.22 5.63 19.06
C GLU A 263 3.18 4.82 18.28
N SER A 264 2.08 4.47 18.94
CA SER A 264 0.90 3.89 18.30
C SER A 264 -0.23 4.90 18.21
N PHE A 265 -1.03 4.81 17.16
CA PHE A 265 -2.03 5.82 16.84
C PHE A 265 -3.42 5.22 16.67
N GLN A 266 -4.44 6.00 16.99
CA GLN A 266 -5.83 5.67 16.71
C GLN A 266 -6.59 6.92 16.26
N PHE A 267 -7.43 6.76 15.24
CA PHE A 267 -8.21 7.86 14.67
C PHE A 267 -9.65 7.42 14.37
N ASN A 268 -10.60 8.35 14.53
CA ASN A 268 -11.97 8.21 14.02
C ASN A 268 -12.08 8.97 12.69
N ARG A 269 -12.10 8.26 11.57
CA ARG A 269 -12.09 8.83 10.22
C ARG A 269 -13.36 9.61 9.87
N SER A 270 -14.47 9.31 10.54
CA SER A 270 -15.74 10.00 10.30
C SER A 270 -15.79 11.39 10.93
N GLU A 271 -15.03 11.59 12.01
CA GLU A 271 -14.96 12.85 12.75
C GLU A 271 -13.67 13.63 12.42
N ASP A 272 -12.57 12.91 12.20
CA ASP A 272 -11.26 13.41 11.84
C ASP A 272 -10.71 12.68 10.59
N PRO A 273 -11.16 13.07 9.39
CA PRO A 273 -10.64 12.51 8.14
C PRO A 273 -9.17 12.90 7.87
N GLY A 274 -8.67 13.95 8.52
CA GLY A 274 -7.29 14.42 8.41
C GLY A 274 -6.31 13.61 9.26
N GLN A 275 -6.81 12.84 10.23
CA GLN A 275 -6.02 12.10 11.21
C GLN A 275 -5.06 13.04 11.95
N GLU A 276 -5.58 14.16 12.42
CA GLU A 276 -4.86 15.23 13.11
C GLU A 276 -4.74 14.97 14.62
N GLU A 277 -5.74 14.33 15.24
CA GLU A 277 -5.76 14.08 16.68
C GLU A 277 -5.57 12.58 16.99
N ASN A 278 -4.46 12.23 17.65
CA ASN A 278 -4.24 10.86 18.10
C ASN A 278 -5.14 10.53 19.30
N LEU A 279 -6.15 9.68 19.09
CA LEU A 279 -7.12 9.27 20.10
C LEU A 279 -6.69 8.05 20.94
N TRP A 280 -5.43 7.62 20.80
CA TRP A 280 -4.92 6.40 21.43
C TRP A 280 -5.19 6.34 22.93
N GLU A 281 -4.95 7.42 23.68
CA GLU A 281 -5.16 7.46 25.14
C GLU A 281 -6.59 7.86 25.55
N SER A 282 -7.29 8.63 24.72
CA SER A 282 -8.60 9.16 25.06
C SER A 282 -9.74 8.14 24.86
N HIS A 283 -9.54 7.10 24.04
CA HIS A 283 -10.59 6.14 23.69
C HIS A 283 -10.17 4.67 23.99
N PRO A 284 -9.91 4.30 25.26
CA PRO A 284 -9.33 3.00 25.60
C PRO A 284 -10.21 1.80 25.20
N GLU A 285 -11.53 1.90 25.31
CA GLU A 285 -12.45 0.82 24.91
C GLU A 285 -12.38 0.56 23.41
N GLN A 286 -12.36 1.64 22.63
CA GLN A 286 -12.28 1.58 21.18
C GLN A 286 -10.89 1.12 20.71
N ARG A 287 -9.82 1.51 21.42
CA ARG A 287 -8.46 0.98 21.23
C ARG A 287 -8.44 -0.54 21.38
N VAL A 288 -9.00 -1.09 22.47
CA VAL A 288 -9.07 -2.54 22.69
C VAL A 288 -9.83 -3.23 21.57
N ARG A 289 -11.01 -2.70 21.17
CA ARG A 289 -11.78 -3.23 20.05
C ARG A 289 -10.96 -3.32 18.76
N MET A 290 -10.25 -2.24 18.41
CA MET A 290 -9.45 -2.18 17.20
C MET A 290 -8.21 -3.09 17.27
N LEU A 291 -7.61 -3.28 18.45
CA LEU A 291 -6.50 -4.24 18.61
C LEU A 291 -6.97 -5.70 18.47
N VAL A 292 -8.17 -6.04 18.97
CA VAL A 292 -8.80 -7.34 18.72
C VAL A 292 -9.06 -7.52 17.22
N LEU A 293 -9.54 -6.49 16.53
CA LEU A 293 -9.70 -6.53 15.07
C LEU A 293 -8.37 -6.76 14.34
N VAL A 294 -7.30 -6.04 14.71
CA VAL A 294 -5.94 -6.25 14.16
C VAL A 294 -5.53 -7.71 14.37
N ARG A 295 -5.73 -8.23 15.58
CA ARG A 295 -5.38 -9.61 15.94
C ARG A 295 -6.11 -10.61 15.05
N ALA A 296 -7.43 -10.50 14.95
CA ALA A 296 -8.27 -11.38 14.14
C ALA A 296 -7.88 -11.33 12.65
N LEU A 297 -7.60 -10.14 12.11
CA LEU A 297 -7.13 -10.00 10.73
C LEU A 297 -5.76 -10.66 10.53
N LEU A 298 -4.82 -10.49 11.46
CA LEU A 298 -3.49 -11.12 11.38
C LEU A 298 -3.57 -12.65 11.45
N ASP A 299 -4.41 -13.19 12.32
CA ASP A 299 -4.66 -14.63 12.40
C ASP A 299 -5.28 -15.16 11.10
N GLY A 300 -6.24 -14.42 10.54
CA GLY A 300 -6.86 -14.75 9.25
C GLY A 300 -5.86 -14.80 8.08
N GLU A 301 -4.85 -13.93 8.10
CA GLU A 301 -3.77 -13.95 7.11
C GLU A 301 -2.72 -15.05 7.37
N GLY A 302 -2.71 -15.66 8.57
CA GLY A 302 -1.73 -16.68 8.96
C GLY A 302 -0.43 -16.10 9.50
N CYS A 303 -0.51 -14.95 10.19
CA CYS A 303 0.64 -14.26 10.78
C CYS A 303 1.43 -15.17 11.75
N PRO A 304 2.77 -15.22 11.68
CA PRO A 304 3.56 -16.08 12.55
C PRO A 304 3.54 -15.57 14.02
N PRO A 305 3.61 -16.48 15.03
CA PRO A 305 3.57 -16.10 16.45
C PRO A 305 4.58 -15.04 16.86
N ALA A 306 5.80 -15.09 16.32
CA ALA A 306 6.84 -14.10 16.62
C ALA A 306 6.44 -12.67 16.23
N GLN A 307 5.63 -12.50 15.18
CA GLN A 307 5.13 -11.18 14.77
C GLN A 307 4.01 -10.69 15.70
N LEU A 308 3.20 -11.60 16.24
CA LEU A 308 2.19 -11.27 17.24
C LEU A 308 2.83 -10.83 18.56
N ALA A 309 3.89 -11.53 18.98
CA ALA A 309 4.76 -11.14 20.11
C ALA A 309 5.35 -9.76 19.90
N ARG A 310 5.92 -9.53 18.71
CA ARG A 310 6.51 -8.24 18.34
C ARG A 310 5.52 -7.08 18.41
N LEU A 311 4.24 -7.34 18.20
CA LEU A 311 3.18 -6.31 18.27
C LEU A 311 2.50 -6.25 19.65
N GLY A 312 2.87 -7.10 20.61
CA GLY A 312 2.21 -7.15 21.92
C GLY A 312 0.77 -7.69 21.86
N LEU A 313 0.44 -8.50 20.86
CA LEU A 313 -0.93 -8.98 20.59
C LEU A 313 -1.16 -10.45 20.99
N GLU A 314 -0.21 -11.09 21.69
CA GLU A 314 -0.27 -12.52 22.02
C GLU A 314 -1.40 -12.89 22.98
N SER A 315 -1.69 -12.00 23.93
CA SER A 315 -2.68 -12.22 24.99
C SER A 315 -4.11 -11.82 24.59
N LEU A 316 -4.28 -11.17 23.43
CA LEU A 316 -5.58 -10.78 22.92
C LEU A 316 -6.24 -12.00 22.27
N ALA A 317 -7.42 -12.37 22.76
CA ALA A 317 -8.27 -13.34 22.09
C ALA A 317 -8.76 -12.75 20.76
N ALA A 318 -8.64 -13.53 19.69
CA ALA A 318 -9.21 -13.22 18.38
C ALA A 318 -10.73 -13.38 18.37
#